data_AF-A0A3A9EM45-F1
#
_entry.id   AF-A0A3A9EM45-F1
#
_cell.length_a   1.000
_cell.length_b   1.000
_cell.length_c   1.000
_cell.angle_alpha   90.00
_cell.angle_beta   90.00
_cell.angle_gamma   90.00
#
_symmetry.space_group_name_H-M   'P 1'
#
loop_
_entity.id
_entity.type
_entity.pdbx_description
1 polymer ?
#
loop_
_entity_poly.entity_id
_entity_poly.type
_entity_poly.pdbx_seq_one_letter_code
_entity_poly.pdbx_strand_id
1 'polypeptide(L)'
;MKRVLTIWAALGAVYVALEILFRGRSHPAMLIVGGLCGVLVGAINQRPGFYRAPVIVQAMIGALIVLAVEFVSGCVLNLWLGLGIWDYSNLPGNVLGQICPAFGLLWFLIMPLAIWAEDTARWLIWAYECAVYGKTEKPPDIAPYSLKSVYKDFIFGR
;
A
#
# COMPACT_ATOMS: atom_id res chain seq x y z
N MET A 1 7.93 11.08 12.61
CA MET A 1 8.91 10.14 12.00
C MET A 1 8.78 8.71 12.51
N LYS A 2 8.87 8.44 13.82
CA LYS A 2 8.86 7.06 14.36
C LYS A 2 7.67 6.21 13.88
N ARG A 3 6.44 6.71 14.03
CA ARG A 3 5.21 6.00 13.57
C ARG A 3 5.21 5.67 12.07
N VAL A 4 5.68 6.60 11.22
CA VAL A 4 5.71 6.39 9.77
C VAL A 4 6.71 5.29 9.40
N LEU A 5 7.88 5.25 10.05
CA LEU A 5 8.85 4.18 9.86
C LEU A 5 8.31 2.82 10.32
N THR A 6 7.58 2.78 11.44
CA THR A 6 6.92 1.56 11.92
C THR A 6 5.87 1.07 10.92
N ILE A 7 5.04 1.96 10.38
CA ILE A 7 4.05 1.62 9.34
C ILE A 7 4.75 1.11 8.08
N TRP A 8 5.79 1.79 7.63
CA TRP A 8 6.60 1.40 6.47
C TRP A 8 7.14 -0.03 6.62
N ALA A 9 7.80 -0.31 7.75
CA ALA A 9 8.39 -1.61 8.02
C ALA A 9 7.32 -2.70 8.17
N ALA A 10 6.21 -2.42 8.85
CA ALA A 10 5.13 -3.37 9.07
C ALA A 10 4.41 -3.72 7.75
N LEU A 11 4.01 -2.73 6.96
CA LEU A 11 3.33 -2.96 5.68
C LEU A 11 4.27 -3.61 4.66
N GLY A 12 5.54 -3.21 4.62
CA GLY A 12 6.55 -3.87 3.81
C GLY A 12 6.73 -5.34 4.20
N ALA A 13 6.80 -5.66 5.50
CA ALA A 13 6.94 -7.03 5.97
C ALA A 13 5.71 -7.88 5.65
N VAL A 14 4.50 -7.32 5.80
CA VAL A 14 3.25 -7.97 5.39
C VAL A 14 3.26 -8.26 3.89
N TYR A 15 3.68 -7.30 3.07
CA TYR A 15 3.82 -7.50 1.63
C TYR A 15 4.77 -8.65 1.30
N VAL A 16 5.97 -8.66 1.88
CA VAL A 16 6.97 -9.72 1.67
C VAL A 16 6.42 -11.08 2.12
N ALA A 17 5.73 -11.14 3.26
CA ALA A 17 5.12 -12.38 3.74
C ALA A 17 4.05 -12.90 2.77
N LEU A 18 3.17 -12.02 2.26
CA LEU A 18 2.18 -12.39 1.25
C LEU A 18 2.86 -12.88 -0.03
N GLU A 19 3.91 -12.19 -0.49
CA GLU A 19 4.64 -12.57 -1.69
C GLU A 19 5.32 -13.94 -1.54
N ILE A 20 5.90 -14.24 -0.37
CA ILE A 20 6.46 -15.56 -0.05
C ILE A 20 5.35 -16.63 -0.03
N LEU A 21 4.20 -16.34 0.56
CA LEU A 21 3.08 -17.30 0.62
C LEU A 21 2.52 -17.62 -0.77
N PHE A 22 2.38 -16.61 -1.64
CA PHE A 22 1.80 -16.81 -2.98
C PHE A 22 2.80 -17.27 -4.05
N ARG A 23 4.06 -16.82 -3.98
CA ARG A 23 5.07 -17.06 -5.02
C ARG A 23 6.23 -17.95 -4.55
N GLY A 24 6.31 -18.26 -3.26
CA GLY A 24 7.40 -19.05 -2.65
C GLY A 24 8.72 -18.29 -2.49
N ARG A 25 8.82 -17.04 -2.94
CA ARG A 25 10.03 -16.21 -2.88
C ARG A 25 9.72 -14.72 -2.96
N SER A 26 10.53 -13.93 -2.25
CA SER A 26 10.54 -12.46 -2.30
C SER A 26 11.98 -11.94 -2.39
N HIS A 27 12.16 -10.79 -3.02
CA HIS A 27 13.46 -10.12 -3.07
C HIS A 27 13.53 -9.05 -1.97
N PRO A 28 14.67 -8.85 -1.27
CA PRO A 28 14.76 -7.87 -0.19
C PRO A 28 14.32 -6.44 -0.59
N ALA A 29 14.55 -6.06 -1.84
CA ALA A 29 14.09 -4.77 -2.37
C ALA A 29 12.56 -4.60 -2.32
N MET A 30 11.78 -5.68 -2.35
CA MET A 30 10.32 -5.64 -2.26
C MET A 30 9.82 -5.18 -0.88
N LEU A 31 10.62 -5.39 0.18
CA LEU A 31 10.34 -4.81 1.49
C LEU A 31 10.31 -3.28 1.41
N ILE A 32 11.31 -2.71 0.71
CA ILE A 32 11.49 -1.27 0.56
C ILE A 32 10.38 -0.69 -0.30
N VAL A 33 10.13 -1.31 -1.46
CA VAL A 33 9.11 -0.89 -2.42
C VAL A 33 7.70 -1.02 -1.81
N GLY A 34 7.38 -2.17 -1.22
CA GLY A 34 6.07 -2.42 -0.60
C GLY A 34 5.80 -1.49 0.58
N GLY A 35 6.80 -1.27 1.44
CA GLY A 35 6.70 -0.30 2.54
C GLY A 35 6.47 1.12 2.01
N LEU A 36 7.19 1.52 0.96
CA LEU A 36 7.07 2.85 0.36
C LEU A 36 5.66 3.07 -0.20
N CYS A 37 5.11 2.09 -0.92
CA CYS A 37 3.73 2.10 -1.37
C CYS A 37 2.76 2.28 -0.20
N GLY A 38 2.90 1.51 0.87
CA GLY A 38 2.05 1.61 2.06
C GLY A 38 2.08 3.01 2.70
N VAL A 39 3.25 3.61 2.83
CA VAL A 39 3.40 4.97 3.38
C VAL A 39 2.79 6.03 2.47
N LEU A 40 3.02 5.95 1.15
CA LEU A 40 2.54 6.97 0.21
C LEU A 40 1.01 6.93 0.09
N VAL A 41 0.44 5.73 -0.04
CA VAL A 41 -1.02 5.53 -0.05
C VAL A 41 -1.62 6.03 1.26
N GLY A 42 -1.04 5.63 2.40
CA GLY A 42 -1.48 6.10 3.72
C GLY A 42 -1.41 7.61 3.88
N ALA A 43 -0.30 8.24 3.47
CA ALA A 43 -0.13 9.69 3.56
C ALA A 43 -1.19 10.46 2.74
N ILE A 44 -1.62 9.90 1.62
CA ILE A 44 -2.67 10.50 0.78
C ILE A 44 -4.06 10.28 1.38
N ASN A 45 -4.35 9.09 1.91
CA ASN A 45 -5.62 8.80 2.57
C ASN A 45 -5.87 9.68 3.79
N GLN A 46 -4.82 10.06 4.53
CA GLN A 46 -4.96 10.94 5.69
C GLN A 46 -5.27 12.42 5.34
N ARG A 47 -5.28 12.81 4.06
CA ARG A 47 -5.56 14.19 3.67
C ARG A 47 -7.06 14.52 3.78
N PRO A 48 -7.43 15.72 4.26
CA PRO A 48 -8.83 16.08 4.50
C PRO A 48 -9.79 15.95 3.33
N GLY A 49 -9.34 16.28 2.12
CA GLY A 49 -10.15 16.13 0.91
C GLY A 49 -10.24 14.69 0.41
N PHE A 50 -9.35 13.81 0.86
CA PHE A 50 -9.17 12.47 0.33
C PHE A 50 -9.86 11.40 1.16
N TYR A 51 -9.80 11.49 2.49
CA TYR A 51 -10.55 10.56 3.36
C TYR A 51 -12.06 10.69 3.19
N ARG A 52 -12.54 11.86 2.74
CA ARG A 52 -13.96 12.12 2.45
C ARG A 52 -14.36 11.67 1.05
N ALA A 53 -13.39 11.41 0.18
CA ALA A 53 -13.67 10.94 -1.16
C ALA A 53 -14.20 9.49 -1.10
N PRO A 54 -15.04 9.09 -2.07
CA PRO A 54 -15.45 7.70 -2.20
C PRO A 54 -14.24 6.76 -2.24
N VAL A 55 -14.36 5.57 -1.63
CA VAL A 55 -13.26 4.60 -1.55
C VAL A 55 -12.78 4.19 -2.96
N ILE A 56 -13.65 4.23 -3.97
CA ILE A 56 -13.26 4.01 -5.37
C ILE A 56 -12.25 5.05 -5.88
N VAL A 57 -12.40 6.33 -5.51
CA VAL A 57 -11.47 7.40 -5.90
C VAL A 57 -10.14 7.23 -5.16
N GLN A 58 -10.21 6.90 -3.87
CA GLN A 58 -9.02 6.56 -3.08
C GLN A 58 -8.29 5.36 -3.68
N ALA A 59 -9.05 4.35 -4.13
CA ALA A 59 -8.53 3.14 -4.75
C ALA A 59 -7.84 3.41 -6.09
N MET A 60 -8.46 4.23 -6.95
CA MET A 60 -7.88 4.62 -8.23
C MET A 60 -6.54 5.33 -8.04
N ILE A 61 -6.51 6.33 -7.17
CA ILE A 61 -5.29 7.13 -6.97
C ILE A 61 -4.23 6.31 -6.24
N GLY A 62 -4.63 5.48 -5.27
CA GLY A 62 -3.75 4.49 -4.64
C GLY A 62 -3.08 3.57 -5.66
N ALA A 63 -3.85 3.03 -6.61
CA ALA A 63 -3.31 2.14 -7.65
C ALA A 63 -2.34 2.86 -8.59
N LEU A 64 -2.63 4.12 -8.95
CA LEU A 64 -1.72 4.95 -9.75
C LEU A 64 -0.40 5.23 -9.03
N ILE A 65 -0.43 5.47 -7.71
CA ILE A 65 0.78 5.63 -6.89
C ILE A 65 1.60 4.35 -6.90
N VAL A 66 0.96 3.19 -6.66
CA VAL A 66 1.65 1.90 -6.68
C VAL A 66 2.30 1.66 -8.04
N LEU A 67 1.57 1.86 -9.14
CA LEU A 67 2.13 1.74 -10.50
C LEU A 67 3.31 2.69 -10.74
N ALA A 68 3.23 3.93 -10.28
CA ALA A 68 4.33 4.89 -10.43
C ALA A 68 5.58 4.43 -9.65
N VAL A 69 5.39 3.95 -8.41
CA VAL A 69 6.48 3.43 -7.57
C VAL A 69 7.07 2.16 -8.17
N GLU A 70 6.23 1.23 -8.64
CA GLU A 70 6.65 0.01 -9.32
C GLU A 70 7.44 0.32 -10.59
N PHE A 71 6.98 1.26 -11.41
CA PHE A 71 7.67 1.64 -12.64
C PHE A 71 9.06 2.22 -12.34
N VAL A 72 9.15 3.20 -11.44
CA VAL A 72 10.44 3.82 -11.07
C VAL A 72 11.37 2.78 -10.44
N SER A 73 10.85 1.96 -9.54
CA SER A 73 11.63 0.90 -8.89
C SER A 73 12.09 -0.15 -9.90
N GLY A 74 11.25 -0.53 -10.86
CA GLY A 74 11.61 -1.44 -11.94
C GLY A 74 12.68 -0.86 -12.87
N CYS A 75 12.60 0.42 -13.21
CA CYS A 75 13.65 1.08 -13.98
C CYS A 75 15.01 1.07 -13.25
N VAL A 76 15.03 1.33 -11.95
CA VAL A 76 16.27 1.32 -11.16
C VAL A 76 16.77 -0.12 -10.94
N LEU A 77 15.91 -0.99 -10.44
CA LEU A 77 16.31 -2.32 -9.98
C LEU A 77 16.49 -3.31 -11.13
N ASN A 78 15.59 -3.31 -12.11
CA ASN A 78 15.60 -4.29 -13.19
C ASN A 78 16.35 -3.78 -14.42
N LEU A 79 16.11 -2.54 -14.86
CA LEU A 79 16.76 -2.02 -16.08
C LEU A 79 18.18 -1.51 -15.82
N TRP A 80 18.40 -0.73 -14.76
CA TRP A 80 19.72 -0.16 -14.48
C TRP A 80 20.64 -1.14 -13.75
N LEU A 81 20.16 -1.77 -12.67
CA LEU A 81 20.96 -2.71 -11.88
C LEU A 81 20.91 -4.16 -12.38
N GLY A 82 20.03 -4.48 -13.34
CA GLY A 82 19.96 -5.81 -13.95
C GLY A 82 19.48 -6.93 -13.02
N LEU A 83 18.78 -6.61 -11.93
CA LEU A 83 18.43 -7.60 -10.89
C LEU A 83 17.32 -8.58 -11.32
N GLY A 84 16.55 -8.25 -12.36
CA GLY A 84 15.51 -9.13 -12.91
C GLY A 84 14.48 -9.61 -11.87
N ILE A 85 14.07 -8.73 -10.95
CA ILE A 85 13.20 -9.07 -9.82
C ILE A 85 11.81 -9.50 -10.31
N TRP A 86 11.29 -8.81 -11.32
CA TRP A 86 10.08 -9.17 -12.06
C TRP A 86 10.21 -8.75 -13.53
N ASP A 87 9.40 -9.36 -14.39
CA ASP A 87 9.35 -9.04 -15.82
C ASP A 87 7.92 -9.24 -16.35
N TYR A 88 7.33 -8.15 -16.83
CA TYR A 88 6.00 -8.10 -17.44
C TYR A 88 6.04 -7.90 -18.95
N SER A 89 7.20 -8.07 -19.59
CA SER A 89 7.36 -7.85 -21.04
C SER A 89 6.45 -8.71 -21.90
N ASN A 90 6.06 -9.88 -21.39
CA ASN A 90 5.15 -10.82 -22.07
C ASN A 90 3.66 -10.50 -21.87
N LEU A 91 3.32 -9.45 -21.11
CA LEU A 91 1.93 -9.08 -20.83
C LEU A 91 1.47 -7.95 -21.77
N PRO A 92 0.19 -7.98 -22.21
CA PRO A 92 -0.33 -6.96 -23.11
C PRO A 92 -0.38 -5.58 -22.44
N GLY A 93 0.03 -4.56 -23.18
CA GLY A 93 0.02 -3.17 -22.71
C GLY A 93 1.08 -2.85 -21.65
N ASN A 94 2.08 -3.72 -21.46
CA ASN A 94 3.18 -3.44 -20.54
C ASN A 94 3.99 -2.20 -20.96
N VAL A 95 4.60 -1.54 -19.97
CA VAL A 95 5.53 -0.42 -20.18
C VAL A 95 6.90 -0.85 -19.69
N LEU A 96 7.85 -0.99 -20.63
CA LEU A 96 9.24 -1.44 -20.38
C LEU A 96 9.35 -2.75 -19.59
N GLY A 97 8.33 -3.61 -19.64
CA GLY A 97 8.26 -4.81 -18.82
C GLY A 97 8.17 -4.57 -17.30
N GLN A 98 7.98 -3.33 -16.84
CA GLN A 98 8.00 -3.00 -15.40
C GLN A 98 6.61 -2.85 -14.80
N ILE A 99 5.65 -2.33 -15.58
CA ILE A 99 4.24 -2.24 -15.18
C ILE A 99 3.35 -2.76 -16.32
N CYS A 100 2.13 -3.20 -15.99
CA CYS A 100 1.13 -3.50 -17.00
C CYS A 100 -0.31 -3.22 -16.48
N PRO A 101 -1.29 -3.06 -17.38
CA PRO A 101 -2.67 -2.78 -17.01
C PRO A 101 -3.30 -3.87 -16.11
N ALA A 102 -2.92 -5.14 -16.31
CA ALA A 102 -3.44 -6.24 -15.50
C ALA A 102 -3.07 -6.09 -14.02
N PHE A 103 -1.80 -5.77 -13.72
CA PHE A 103 -1.37 -5.48 -12.35
C PHE A 103 -1.93 -4.14 -11.84
N GLY A 104 -2.11 -3.14 -12.71
CA GLY A 104 -2.82 -1.91 -12.34
C GLY A 104 -4.24 -2.16 -11.85
N LEU A 105 -4.99 -3.04 -12.54
CA LEU A 105 -6.33 -3.46 -12.12
C LEU A 105 -6.29 -4.27 -10.83
N LEU A 106 -5.30 -5.17 -10.68
CA LEU A 106 -5.10 -5.91 -9.44
C LEU A 106 -4.89 -4.96 -8.24
N TRP A 107 -4.02 -3.96 -8.39
CA TRP A 107 -3.77 -2.97 -7.35
C TRP A 107 -5.01 -2.15 -7.03
N PHE A 108 -5.78 -1.77 -8.04
CA PHE A 108 -7.06 -1.08 -7.86
C PHE A 108 -8.05 -1.90 -7.03
N LEU A 109 -8.21 -3.19 -7.31
CA LEU A 109 -9.13 -4.08 -6.59
C LEU A 109 -8.67 -4.42 -5.17
N ILE A 110 -7.35 -4.48 -4.94
CA ILE A 110 -6.76 -4.74 -3.62
C ILE A 110 -6.69 -3.45 -2.79
N MET A 111 -6.75 -2.26 -3.39
CA MET A 111 -6.56 -1.00 -2.69
C MET A 111 -7.50 -0.79 -1.49
N PRO A 112 -8.80 -1.17 -1.51
CA PRO A 112 -9.65 -1.12 -0.32
C PRO A 112 -9.06 -1.86 0.89
N LEU A 113 -8.45 -3.04 0.65
CA LEU A 113 -7.75 -3.79 1.70
C LEU A 113 -6.50 -3.05 2.17
N ALA A 114 -5.75 -2.42 1.27
CA ALA A 114 -4.57 -1.64 1.62
C ALA A 114 -4.94 -0.40 2.47
N ILE A 115 -6.00 0.31 2.12
CA ILE A 115 -6.55 1.45 2.89
C ILE A 115 -6.92 0.96 4.30
N TRP A 116 -7.67 -0.14 4.39
CA TRP A 116 -8.05 -0.73 5.67
C TRP A 116 -6.85 -1.14 6.52
N ALA A 117 -5.86 -1.81 5.93
CA ALA A 117 -4.65 -2.25 6.63
C ALA A 117 -3.84 -1.06 7.16
N GLU A 118 -3.78 0.02 6.41
CA GLU A 118 -3.09 1.26 6.76
C GLU A 118 -3.75 1.96 7.95
N ASP A 119 -5.07 2.17 7.89
CA ASP A 119 -5.85 2.77 8.98
C ASP A 119 -5.77 1.91 10.25
N THR A 120 -5.85 0.58 10.08
CA THR A 120 -5.75 -0.37 11.20
C THR A 120 -4.36 -0.33 11.84
N ALA A 121 -3.29 -0.27 11.04
CA ALA A 121 -1.93 -0.15 11.55
C ALA A 121 -1.74 1.13 12.38
N ARG A 122 -2.29 2.27 11.93
CA ARG A 122 -2.24 3.53 12.70
C ARG A 122 -2.94 3.41 14.05
N TRP A 123 -4.13 2.81 14.08
CA TRP A 123 -4.89 2.60 15.30
C TRP A 123 -4.18 1.66 16.26
N LEU A 124 -3.62 0.55 15.77
CA LEU A 124 -2.87 -0.41 16.58
C LEU A 124 -1.61 0.23 17.18
N ILE A 125 -0.87 1.01 16.40
CA ILE A 125 0.32 1.73 16.90
C ILE A 125 -0.07 2.74 17.97
N TRP A 126 -1.14 3.51 17.76
CA TRP A 126 -1.63 4.45 18.76
C TRP A 126 -2.06 3.74 20.04
N ALA A 127 -2.86 2.67 19.93
CA ALA A 127 -3.32 1.89 21.08
C ALA A 127 -2.14 1.28 21.85
N TYR A 128 -1.13 0.76 21.16
CA TYR A 128 0.10 0.25 21.75
C TYR A 128 0.86 1.36 22.50
N GLU A 129 1.02 2.54 21.91
CA GLU A 129 1.71 3.65 22.55
C GLU A 129 0.98 4.16 23.80
N CYS A 130 -0.35 4.19 23.77
CA CYS A 130 -1.18 4.50 24.94
C CYS A 130 -1.00 3.46 26.05
N ALA A 131 -1.05 2.17 25.71
CA ALA A 131 -0.98 1.07 26.68
C ALA A 131 0.40 0.91 27.32
N VAL A 132 1.48 1.07 26.54
CA VAL A 132 2.85 0.79 27.00
C VAL A 132 3.54 2.04 27.55
N TYR A 133 3.35 3.19 26.90
CA TYR A 133 4.06 4.42 27.25
C TYR A 133 3.19 5.45 27.96
N GLY A 134 1.89 5.17 28.16
CA GLY A 134 0.95 6.11 28.79
C GLY A 134 0.77 7.41 28.01
N LYS A 135 1.13 7.42 26.72
CA LYS A 135 1.08 8.63 25.89
C LYS A 135 -0.36 9.02 25.57
N THR A 136 -0.73 10.26 25.88
CA THR A 136 -2.03 10.87 25.56
C THR A 136 -1.98 11.70 24.27
N GLU A 137 -1.24 11.24 23.27
CA GLU A 137 -1.29 11.87 21.95
C GLU A 137 -2.68 11.68 21.33
N LYS A 138 -3.13 12.66 20.54
CA LYS A 138 -4.45 12.66 19.91
C LYS A 138 -4.66 11.34 19.13
N PRO A 139 -5.83 10.69 19.24
CA PRO A 139 -6.15 9.50 18.45
C PRO A 139 -6.09 9.82 16.95
N PRO A 140 -5.89 8.80 16.09
CA PRO A 140 -6.00 8.96 14.65
C PRO A 140 -7.35 9.61 14.29
N ASP A 141 -7.33 10.59 13.39
CA ASP A 141 -8.53 11.37 13.04
C ASP A 141 -9.58 10.55 12.28
N ILE A 142 -9.18 9.44 11.66
CA ILE A 142 -10.03 8.58 10.84
C ILE A 142 -10.30 7.29 11.61
N ALA A 143 -11.59 6.98 11.86
CA ALA A 143 -11.98 5.68 12.40
C ALA A 143 -11.69 4.58 11.37
N PRO A 144 -11.13 3.42 11.77
CA PRO A 144 -10.76 2.38 10.83
C PRO A 144 -12.02 1.79 10.22
N TYR A 145 -11.99 1.52 8.91
CA TYR A 145 -13.05 0.77 8.28
C TYR A 145 -13.13 -0.65 8.91
N SER A 146 -14.31 -1.26 8.87
CA SER A 146 -14.40 -2.72 8.93
C SER A 146 -14.10 -3.29 7.53
N LEU A 147 -13.61 -4.53 7.45
CA LEU A 147 -13.42 -5.20 6.15
C LEU A 147 -14.71 -5.23 5.31
N LYS A 148 -15.87 -5.39 5.95
CA LYS A 148 -17.17 -5.37 5.23
C LYS A 148 -17.52 -3.97 4.74
N SER A 149 -17.28 -2.94 5.54
CA SER A 149 -17.60 -1.56 5.17
C SER A 149 -16.67 -1.03 4.09
N VAL A 150 -15.37 -1.36 4.11
CA VAL A 150 -14.44 -0.81 3.09
C VAL A 150 -14.80 -1.26 1.68
N TYR A 151 -15.20 -2.53 1.51
CA TYR A 151 -15.66 -3.04 0.21
C TYR A 151 -17.08 -2.61 -0.14
N LYS A 152 -17.97 -2.44 0.85
CA LYS A 152 -19.29 -1.84 0.63
C LYS A 152 -19.16 -0.41 0.12
N ASP A 153 -18.35 0.40 0.79
CA ASP A 153 -18.14 1.82 0.45
C ASP A 153 -17.30 1.99 -0.82
N PHE A 154 -16.52 0.97 -1.21
CA PHE A 154 -15.87 0.87 -2.52
C PHE A 154 -16.89 0.75 -3.66
N ILE A 155 -17.97 0.00 -3.46
CA ILE A 155 -19.01 -0.21 -4.49
C ILE A 155 -20.07 0.89 -4.46
N PHE A 156 -20.49 1.31 -3.26
CA PHE A 156 -21.67 2.17 -3.07
C PHE A 156 -21.34 3.60 -2.65
N GLY A 157 -20.07 3.92 -2.41
CA GLY A 157 -19.67 5.20 -1.81
C GLY A 157 -19.94 5.23 -0.30
N ARG A 158 -19.40 6.26 0.36
CA ARG A 158 -19.57 6.51 1.80
C ARG A 158 -20.73 7.47 2.03
#